data_AF-A0A5C4MP13-F1
#
_entry.id   AF-A0A5C4MP13-F1
#
_cell.length_a   1.000
_cell.length_b   1.000
_cell.length_c   1.000
_cell.angle_alpha   90.00
_cell.angle_beta   90.00
_cell.angle_gamma   90.00
#
_symmetry.space_group_name_H-M   'P 1'
#
loop_
_entity.id
_entity.type
_entity.pdbx_description
1 polymer ?
#
loop_
_entity_poly.entity_id
_entity_poly.type
_entity_poly.pdbx_seq_one_letter_code
_entity_poly.pdbx_strand_id
1 'polypeptide(L)'
;MSATTRAYWFIPYRMRETQVIEEWFEAQAKQGWVAERLVWLSAIRLVLQRRDDRPTYRYAIDPRTYPDAEEDALLTSAGWEDIGPLAGKDVWRVPYEGERPDFLYAD
;
A
#
# COMPACT_ATOMS: atom_id res chain seq x y z
N MET A 1 14.07 -12.60 -20.69
CA MET A 1 12.78 -12.01 -20.28
C MET A 1 12.98 -11.35 -18.93
N SER A 2 12.72 -10.05 -18.79
CA SER A 2 12.76 -9.40 -17.48
C SER A 2 11.67 -9.99 -16.58
N ALA A 3 11.98 -10.23 -15.30
CA ALA A 3 11.00 -10.76 -14.36
C ALA A 3 9.80 -9.79 -14.27
N THR A 4 8.58 -10.31 -14.36
CA THR A 4 7.33 -9.52 -14.24
C THR A 4 6.90 -9.31 -12.79
N THR A 5 7.56 -9.98 -11.85
CA THR A 5 7.26 -9.90 -10.42
C THR A 5 8.55 -9.82 -9.60
N ARG A 6 8.44 -9.22 -8.41
CA ARG A 6 9.48 -9.24 -7.37
C ARG A 6 8.88 -9.69 -6.06
N ALA A 7 9.53 -10.63 -5.38
CA ALA A 7 9.10 -11.11 -4.08
C ALA A 7 9.99 -10.56 -2.97
N TYR A 8 9.35 -10.13 -1.89
CA TYR A 8 9.99 -9.68 -0.66
C TYR A 8 9.42 -10.48 0.50
N TRP A 9 10.27 -10.76 1.49
CA TRP A 9 9.89 -11.62 2.60
C TRP A 9 9.82 -10.81 3.88
N PHE A 10 8.81 -11.07 4.71
CA PHE A 10 8.69 -10.55 6.07
C PHE A 10 8.82 -9.01 6.17
N ILE A 11 8.45 -8.26 5.12
CA ILE A 11 8.59 -6.80 5.07
C ILE A 11 8.00 -6.10 6.31
N PRO A 12 6.73 -6.34 6.69
CA PRO A 12 6.14 -5.67 7.86
C PRO A 12 6.79 -6.07 9.20
N TYR A 13 7.58 -7.15 9.23
CA TYR A 13 8.32 -7.57 10.43
C TYR A 13 9.77 -7.05 10.43
N ARG A 14 10.29 -6.64 9.27
CA ARG A 14 11.64 -6.07 9.11
C ARG A 14 11.64 -4.55 9.23
N MET A 15 10.55 -3.90 8.85
CA MET A 15 10.33 -2.46 8.95
C MET A 15 9.24 -2.26 10.02
N ARG A 16 9.59 -1.70 11.17
CA ARG A 16 8.69 -1.67 12.33
C ARG A 16 7.69 -0.52 12.30
N GLU A 17 8.03 0.55 11.60
CA GLU A 17 7.21 1.76 11.51
C GLU A 17 6.36 1.72 10.24
N THR A 18 5.07 1.98 10.36
CA THR A 18 4.12 1.97 9.24
C THR A 18 4.53 2.95 8.16
N GLN A 19 4.93 4.17 8.56
CA GLN A 19 5.42 5.19 7.64
C GLN A 19 6.60 4.71 6.78
N VAL A 20 7.53 3.95 7.35
CA VAL A 20 8.68 3.41 6.59
C VAL A 20 8.21 2.39 5.53
N ILE A 21 7.20 1.58 5.85
CA ILE A 21 6.62 0.62 4.90
C ILE A 21 5.87 1.36 3.79
N GLU A 22 5.09 2.39 4.14
CA GLU A 22 4.38 3.24 3.19
C GLU A 22 5.34 3.90 2.21
N GLU A 23 6.34 4.60 2.71
CA GLU A 23 7.39 5.24 1.90
C GLU A 23 8.13 4.23 1.02
N TRP A 24 8.35 3.01 1.53
CA TRP A 24 8.94 1.93 0.75
C TRP A 24 8.02 1.51 -0.41
N PHE A 25 6.72 1.33 -0.21
CA PHE A 25 5.76 1.05 -1.30
C PHE A 25 5.75 2.18 -2.33
N GLU A 26 5.73 3.44 -1.90
CA GLU A 26 5.77 4.61 -2.78
C GLU A 26 7.06 4.63 -3.62
N ALA A 27 8.21 4.32 -3.01
CA ALA A 27 9.49 4.23 -3.70
C ALA A 27 9.56 3.07 -4.70
N GLN A 28 8.91 1.94 -4.41
CA GLN A 28 8.79 0.83 -5.35
C GLN A 28 7.87 1.19 -6.53
N ALA A 29 6.74 1.86 -6.28
CA ALA A 29 5.78 2.26 -7.31
C ALA A 29 6.40 3.22 -8.34
N LYS A 30 7.20 4.20 -7.88
CA LYS A 30 7.98 5.11 -8.75
C LYS A 30 9.00 4.38 -9.65
N GLN A 31 9.41 3.17 -9.26
CA GLN A 31 10.28 2.30 -10.08
C GLN A 31 9.50 1.33 -10.97
N GLY A 32 8.16 1.38 -10.93
CA GLY A 32 7.25 0.48 -11.64
C GLY A 32 7.01 -0.85 -10.93
N TRP A 33 7.20 -0.94 -9.61
CA TRP A 33 6.91 -2.14 -8.83
C TRP A 33 5.77 -1.88 -7.87
N VAL A 34 4.61 -2.47 -8.12
CA VAL A 34 3.36 -2.11 -7.44
C VAL A 34 2.75 -3.33 -6.78
N ALA A 35 2.21 -3.17 -5.56
CA ALA A 35 1.34 -4.17 -4.96
C ALA A 35 -0.08 -3.97 -5.49
N GLU A 36 -0.56 -4.92 -6.29
CA GLU A 36 -1.91 -4.85 -6.87
C GLU A 36 -2.97 -5.43 -5.93
N ARG A 37 -2.62 -6.47 -5.17
CA ARG A 37 -3.49 -7.05 -4.16
C ARG A 37 -2.67 -7.73 -3.08
N LEU A 38 -3.05 -7.50 -1.84
CA LEU A 38 -2.54 -8.12 -0.64
C LEU A 38 -3.55 -9.13 -0.12
N VAL A 39 -3.02 -10.21 0.41
CA VAL A 39 -3.78 -11.27 1.07
C VAL A 39 -3.08 -11.56 2.39
N TRP A 40 -3.70 -12.35 3.25
CA TRP A 40 -3.17 -12.64 4.59
C TRP A 40 -1.70 -13.15 4.57
N LEU A 41 -1.32 -13.94 3.55
CA LEU A 41 0.05 -14.44 3.38
C LEU A 41 1.06 -13.40 2.84
N SER A 42 0.61 -12.23 2.40
CA SER A 42 1.48 -11.14 1.91
C SER A 42 2.41 -10.60 3.00
N ALA A 43 2.05 -10.74 4.28
CA ALA A 43 2.94 -10.39 5.39
C ALA A 43 4.20 -11.26 5.44
N ILE A 44 4.10 -12.51 4.97
CA ILE A 44 5.22 -13.45 4.89
C ILE A 44 5.92 -13.29 3.55
N ARG A 45 5.17 -13.30 2.45
CA ARG A 45 5.70 -13.21 1.08
C ARG A 45 4.91 -12.17 0.29
N LEU A 46 5.43 -10.95 0.26
CA LEU A 46 4.89 -9.85 -0.53
C LEU A 46 5.36 -9.97 -1.98
N VAL A 47 4.45 -9.85 -2.94
CA VAL A 47 4.79 -9.86 -4.37
C VAL A 47 4.38 -8.54 -5.00
N LEU A 48 5.34 -7.85 -5.61
CA LEU A 48 5.10 -6.68 -6.43
C LEU A 48 5.08 -7.07 -7.90
N GLN A 49 4.18 -6.46 -8.66
CA GLN A 49 4.04 -6.65 -10.10
C GLN A 49 4.68 -5.47 -10.85
N ARG A 50 5.24 -5.78 -12.02
CA ARG A 50 5.81 -4.76 -12.90
C ARG A 50 4.69 -3.96 -13.56
N ARG A 51 4.81 -2.64 -13.48
CA ARG A 51 3.99 -1.65 -14.19
C ARG A 51 4.86 -0.71 -14.99
N ASP A 52 4.56 -0.55 -16.28
CA ASP A 52 5.38 0.24 -17.20
C ASP A 52 5.15 1.75 -17.07
N ASP A 53 3.96 2.14 -16.62
CA ASP A 53 3.55 3.53 -16.38
C ASP A 53 4.16 4.15 -15.11
N ARG A 54 4.84 3.34 -14.27
CA ARG A 54 5.55 3.78 -13.04
C ARG A 54 4.73 4.78 -12.21
N PRO A 55 3.57 4.35 -11.73
CA PRO A 55 2.60 5.25 -11.12
C PRO A 55 3.17 5.90 -9.86
N THR A 56 2.76 7.14 -9.63
CA THR A 56 2.96 7.81 -8.34
C THR A 56 1.73 7.56 -7.49
N TYR A 57 1.91 6.72 -6.46
CA TYR A 57 0.90 6.42 -5.46
C TYR A 57 1.31 7.00 -4.12
N ARG A 58 0.32 7.39 -3.33
CA ARG A 58 0.42 7.48 -1.87
C ARG A 58 -0.10 6.16 -1.33
N TYR A 59 0.61 5.55 -0.38
CA TYR A 59 0.18 4.33 0.31
C TYR A 59 -0.06 4.63 1.78
N ALA A 60 -1.13 4.15 2.38
CA ALA A 60 -1.37 4.32 3.81
C ALA A 60 -1.66 2.97 4.45
N ILE A 61 -1.04 2.69 5.59
CA ILE A 61 -1.40 1.55 6.43
C ILE A 61 -2.36 2.04 7.49
N ASP A 62 -3.53 1.42 7.55
CA ASP A 62 -4.61 1.88 8.39
C ASP A 62 -4.28 1.79 9.90
N PRO A 63 -4.21 2.92 10.62
CA PRO A 63 -3.92 2.91 12.05
C PRO A 63 -5.13 2.48 12.88
N ARG A 64 -6.36 2.52 12.34
CA ARG A 64 -7.58 2.15 13.06
C ARG A 64 -7.51 0.71 13.57
N THR A 65 -7.94 0.50 14.82
CA THR A 65 -7.96 -0.85 15.41
C THR A 65 -9.15 -1.66 14.91
N TYR A 66 -10.28 -0.99 14.67
CA TYR A 66 -11.53 -1.58 14.19
C TYR A 66 -12.12 -0.70 13.10
N PRO A 67 -11.66 -0.83 11.83
CA PRO A 67 -12.27 -0.11 10.72
C PRO A 67 -13.72 -0.55 10.52
N ASP A 68 -14.58 0.36 10.08
CA ASP A 68 -15.95 0.09 9.72
C ASP A 68 -16.29 0.52 8.28
N ALA A 69 -17.45 0.04 7.80
CA ALA A 69 -17.88 0.23 6.43
C ALA A 69 -18.20 1.69 6.06
N GLU A 70 -18.60 2.52 7.03
CA GLU A 70 -18.92 3.93 6.77
C GLU A 70 -17.63 4.73 6.57
N GLU A 71 -16.65 4.51 7.45
CA GLU A 71 -15.33 5.12 7.35
C GLU A 71 -14.55 4.66 6.10
N ASP A 72 -14.66 3.39 5.71
CA ASP A 72 -14.07 2.86 4.48
C ASP A 72 -14.72 3.46 3.22
N ALA A 73 -16.03 3.73 3.29
CA ALA A 73 -16.73 4.42 2.21
C ALA A 73 -16.23 5.87 2.04
N LEU A 74 -15.86 6.55 3.13
CA LEU A 74 -15.25 7.88 3.05
C LEU A 74 -13.89 7.84 2.33
N LEU A 75 -13.02 6.90 2.69
CA LEU A 75 -11.74 6.69 2.00
C LEU A 75 -11.94 6.41 0.51
N THR A 76 -12.86 5.50 0.19
CA THR A 76 -13.20 5.16 -1.20
C THR A 76 -13.72 6.37 -1.97
N SER A 77 -14.59 7.20 -1.35
CA SER A 77 -15.12 8.42 -1.95
C SER A 77 -14.05 9.49 -2.20
N ALA A 78 -12.99 9.48 -1.39
CA ALA A 78 -11.80 10.31 -1.56
C ALA A 78 -10.80 9.73 -2.58
N GLY A 79 -11.13 8.63 -3.25
CA GLY A 79 -10.33 8.01 -4.31
C GLY A 79 -9.31 6.97 -3.83
N TRP A 80 -9.32 6.62 -2.55
CA TRP A 80 -8.45 5.56 -2.03
C TRP A 80 -8.98 4.18 -2.40
N GLU A 81 -8.07 3.29 -2.77
CA GLU A 81 -8.31 1.88 -3.06
C GLU A 81 -7.73 1.04 -1.94
N ASP A 82 -8.55 0.22 -1.29
CA ASP A 82 -8.09 -0.85 -0.39
C ASP A 82 -7.47 -1.97 -1.23
N ILE A 83 -6.16 -2.19 -1.05
CA ILE A 83 -5.45 -3.29 -1.70
C ILE A 83 -5.34 -4.53 -0.82
N GLY A 84 -5.88 -4.50 0.40
CA GLY A 84 -6.01 -5.63 1.31
C GLY A 84 -5.00 -5.63 2.46
N PRO A 85 -5.01 -6.69 3.28
CA PRO A 85 -4.34 -6.69 4.57
C PRO A 85 -2.83 -6.97 4.48
N LEU A 86 -2.06 -6.27 5.32
CA LEU A 86 -0.66 -6.52 5.61
C LEU A 86 -0.44 -6.56 7.13
N ALA A 87 -0.07 -7.74 7.64
CA ALA A 87 0.16 -7.96 9.08
C ALA A 87 -1.03 -7.55 9.98
N GLY A 88 -2.25 -7.73 9.48
CA GLY A 88 -3.49 -7.47 10.23
C GLY A 88 -4.02 -6.04 10.12
N LYS A 89 -3.40 -5.19 9.28
CA LYS A 89 -3.87 -3.84 8.96
C LYS A 89 -4.16 -3.72 7.47
N ASP A 90 -5.22 -3.00 7.11
CA ASP A 90 -5.53 -2.75 5.70
C ASP A 90 -4.57 -1.72 5.12
N VAL A 91 -4.24 -1.91 3.85
CA VAL A 91 -3.33 -1.04 3.11
C VAL A 91 -4.14 -0.38 2.00
N TRP A 92 -4.13 0.94 2.02
CA TRP A 92 -4.82 1.78 1.05
C TRP A 92 -3.82 2.42 0.11
N ARG A 93 -4.22 2.68 -1.13
CA ARG A 93 -3.43 3.51 -2.06
C ARG A 93 -4.31 4.49 -2.82
N VAL A 94 -3.73 5.62 -3.22
CA VAL A 94 -4.38 6.59 -4.11
C VAL A 94 -3.37 7.15 -5.11
N PRO A 95 -3.69 7.21 -6.42
CA PRO A 95 -2.84 7.89 -7.39
C PRO A 95 -2.87 9.40 -7.16
N TYR A 96 -1.75 10.08 -7.37
CA TYR A 96 -1.73 11.54 -7.29
C TYR A 96 -0.76 12.18 -8.27
N GLU A 97 -1.09 13.41 -8.68
CA GLU A 97 -0.23 14.32 -9.41
C GLU A 97 -0.03 15.59 -8.57
N GLY A 98 1.21 15.96 -8.29
CA GLY A 98 1.51 17.16 -7.50
C GLY A 98 1.53 16.89 -6.00
N GLU A 99 0.60 17.51 -5.27
CA GLU A 99 0.56 17.44 -3.81
C GLU A 99 0.27 16.01 -3.32
N ARG A 100 1.04 15.55 -2.34
CA ARG A 100 0.91 14.20 -1.77
C ARG A 100 -0.35 14.17 -0.89
N PRO A 101 -1.34 13.31 -1.18
CA PRO A 101 -2.57 13.24 -0.40
C PRO A 101 -2.32 12.86 1.06
N ASP A 102 -3.00 13.54 1.96
CA ASP A 102 -3.08 13.16 3.36
C ASP A 102 -4.04 11.97 3.53
N PHE A 103 -3.72 11.10 4.47
CA PHE A 103 -4.61 10.02 4.86
C PHE A 103 -5.50 10.51 6.00
N LEU A 104 -6.82 10.32 5.85
CA LEU A 104 -7.83 10.85 6.78
C LEU A 104 -7.59 10.50 8.26
N TYR A 105 -6.95 9.36 8.51
CA TYR A 105 -6.70 8.84 9.85
C TYR A 105 -5.22 8.82 10.22
N ALA A 106 -4.34 9.52 9.49
CA ALA A 106 -2.93 9.62 9.88
C ALA A 106 -2.80 10.34 11.24
N ASP A 107 -1.94 9.80 12.11
CA ASP A 107 -1.57 10.39 13.42
C ASP A 107 -0.78 11.71 13.26
#